data_AF-A0A3N7A2C5-F1
#
_entry.id   AF-A0A3N7A2C5-F1
#
_cell.length_a   1.000
_cell.length_b   1.000
_cell.length_c   1.000
_cell.angle_alpha   90.00
_cell.angle_beta   90.00
_cell.angle_gamma   90.00
#
_symmetry.space_group_name_H-M   'P 1'
#
loop_
_entity.id
_entity.type
_entity.pdbx_description
1 polymer ?
#
loop_
_entity_poly.entity_id
_entity_poly.type
_entity_poly.pdbx_seq_one_letter_code
_entity_poly.pdbx_strand_id
1 'polypeptide(L)'
;MMRQIMEYFEFLGLYYGEEKLKLLLDELAIDKAPVLSRGDFDTYLLKKAAGIELTFSDSVSLKFSERAYPDKSLVLVNVRYYGEKIQGFSIFQGDLPYGIAFGRKKADLLLLLGEPEWKNPEQSRLRWIRGNHRVHLTFDDNDKVIIVSVGLPF
;
A
#
# COMPACT_ATOMS: atom_id res chain seq x y z
N MET A 1 28.30 -2.73 4.12
CA MET A 1 27.41 -2.81 2.94
C MET A 1 26.14 -2.09 3.33
N MET A 2 25.88 -0.88 2.82
CA MET A 2 24.62 -0.19 3.09
C MET A 2 23.50 -0.97 2.40
N ARG A 3 22.54 -1.50 3.17
CA ARG A 3 21.28 -1.99 2.62
C ARG A 3 20.63 -0.78 1.95
N GLN A 4 20.42 -0.84 0.64
CA GLN A 4 19.52 0.09 -0.02
C GLN A 4 18.15 -0.08 0.64
N ILE A 5 17.59 1.01 1.16
CA ILE A 5 16.25 0.99 1.76
C ILE A 5 15.30 0.71 0.60
N MET A 6 14.60 -0.42 0.66
CA MET A 6 13.63 -0.80 -0.35
C MET A 6 12.32 -0.07 -0.06
N GLU A 7 11.95 0.83 -0.95
CA GLU A 7 10.67 1.52 -0.90
C GLU A 7 9.59 0.60 -1.50
N TYR A 8 8.82 -0.08 -0.66
CA TYR A 8 7.85 -1.10 -1.09
C TYR A 8 6.84 -0.59 -2.14
N PHE A 9 6.55 0.71 -2.15
CA PHE A 9 5.64 1.31 -3.13
C PHE A 9 6.23 1.43 -4.55
N GLU A 10 7.55 1.32 -4.72
CA GLU A 10 8.19 1.33 -6.06
C GLU A 10 7.86 0.08 -6.89
N PHE A 11 7.30 -0.96 -6.26
CA PHE A 11 6.87 -2.19 -6.91
C PHE A 11 5.42 -2.11 -7.42
N LEU A 12 4.71 -1.02 -7.15
CA LEU A 12 3.36 -0.81 -7.65
C LEU A 12 3.35 -0.88 -9.19
N GLY A 13 2.34 -1.53 -9.73
CA GLY A 13 2.21 -1.78 -11.17
C GLY A 13 2.99 -3.01 -11.67
N LEU A 14 3.84 -3.63 -10.85
CA LEU A 14 4.45 -4.92 -11.19
C LEU A 14 3.42 -6.06 -11.07
N TYR A 15 3.47 -7.02 -11.98
CA TYR A 15 2.61 -8.19 -11.95
C TYR A 15 3.35 -9.43 -11.42
N TYR A 16 2.60 -10.33 -10.80
CA TYR A 16 3.12 -11.58 -10.26
C TYR A 16 3.71 -12.44 -11.39
N GLY A 17 5.03 -12.62 -11.36
CA GLY A 17 5.82 -13.23 -12.43
C GLY A 17 7.06 -12.42 -12.80
N GLU A 18 7.07 -11.12 -12.50
CA GLU A 18 8.26 -10.28 -12.69
C GLU A 18 9.32 -10.53 -11.61
N GLU A 19 10.60 -10.62 -12.02
CA GLU A 19 11.74 -10.86 -11.13
C GLU A 19 11.84 -9.82 -10.02
N LYS A 20 11.59 -8.54 -10.33
CA LYS A 20 11.60 -7.47 -9.33
C LYS A 20 10.56 -7.70 -8.23
N LEU A 21 9.33 -8.06 -8.61
CA LEU A 21 8.29 -8.34 -7.61
C LEU A 21 8.63 -9.59 -6.80
N LYS A 22 9.28 -10.59 -7.40
CA LYS A 22 9.78 -11.76 -6.67
C LYS A 22 10.77 -11.35 -5.56
N LEU A 23 11.68 -10.41 -5.84
CA LEU A 23 12.64 -9.93 -4.83
C LEU A 23 11.93 -9.30 -3.62
N LEU A 24 10.88 -8.50 -3.87
CA LEU A 24 10.04 -7.94 -2.80
C LEU A 24 9.38 -9.05 -1.96
N LEU A 25 8.79 -10.06 -2.59
CA LEU A 25 8.14 -11.17 -1.88
C LEU A 25 9.14 -11.98 -1.06
N ASP A 26 10.34 -12.23 -1.61
CA ASP A 26 11.43 -12.92 -0.91
C ASP A 26 11.90 -12.11 0.32
N GLU A 27 12.05 -10.78 0.19
CA GLU A 27 12.44 -9.91 1.31
C GLU A 27 11.40 -9.93 2.44
N LEU A 28 10.12 -9.92 2.09
CA LEU A 28 9.03 -10.05 3.06
C LEU A 28 8.85 -11.48 3.58
N ALA A 29 9.63 -12.44 3.08
CA ALA A 29 9.46 -13.87 3.33
C ALA A 29 8.00 -14.30 3.14
N ILE A 30 7.41 -13.93 2.00
CA ILE A 30 6.10 -14.35 1.54
C ILE A 30 6.32 -15.42 0.46
N ASP A 31 5.99 -16.66 0.80
CA ASP A 31 6.13 -17.85 -0.05
C ASP A 31 4.85 -18.18 -0.84
N LYS A 32 3.73 -17.54 -0.47
CA LYS A 32 2.43 -17.75 -1.11
C LYS A 32 2.30 -16.93 -2.39
N ALA A 33 1.82 -17.59 -3.44
CA ALA A 33 1.34 -16.91 -4.63
C ALA A 33 0.03 -16.14 -4.32
N PRO A 34 -0.21 -14.96 -4.92
CA PRO A 34 -1.51 -14.34 -4.88
C PRO A 34 -2.50 -15.21 -5.67
N VAL A 35 -3.65 -15.52 -5.07
CA VAL A 35 -4.69 -16.35 -5.70
C VAL A 35 -5.98 -15.55 -5.73
N LEU A 36 -6.48 -15.27 -6.93
CA LEU A 36 -7.75 -14.57 -7.12
C LEU A 36 -8.90 -15.57 -7.08
N SER A 37 -9.82 -15.39 -6.13
CA SER A 37 -11.02 -16.21 -6.04
C SER A 37 -11.98 -15.89 -7.18
N ARG A 38 -12.78 -16.87 -7.59
CA ARG A 38 -13.74 -16.69 -8.68
C ARG A 38 -14.76 -15.61 -8.31
N GLY A 39 -14.84 -14.57 -9.14
CA GLY A 39 -15.79 -13.47 -8.97
C GLY A 39 -15.22 -12.25 -8.23
N ASP A 40 -14.01 -12.38 -7.66
CA ASP A 40 -13.29 -11.26 -7.06
C ASP A 40 -12.44 -10.55 -8.12
N PHE A 41 -12.12 -9.28 -7.85
CA PHE A 41 -11.17 -8.49 -8.64
C PHE A 41 -9.82 -8.33 -7.95
N ASP A 42 -9.79 -8.50 -6.62
CA ASP A 42 -8.63 -8.30 -5.79
C ASP A 42 -8.29 -9.54 -4.96
N THR A 43 -7.02 -9.73 -4.66
CA THR A 43 -6.51 -10.69 -3.69
C THR A 43 -5.40 -10.06 -2.85
N TYR A 44 -5.07 -10.69 -1.72
CA TYR A 44 -4.21 -10.10 -0.71
C TYR A 44 -3.12 -11.07 -0.27
N LEU A 45 -1.89 -10.57 -0.18
CA LEU A 45 -0.79 -11.24 0.50
C LEU A 45 -0.51 -10.49 1.81
N LEU A 46 -0.71 -11.18 2.93
CA LEU A 46 -0.63 -10.60 4.26
C LEU A 46 0.68 -11.03 4.92
N LYS A 47 1.54 -10.07 5.28
CA LYS A 47 2.67 -10.32 6.19
C LYS A 47 2.40 -9.66 7.53
N LYS A 48 1.45 -10.25 8.27
CA LYS A 48 0.98 -9.74 9.56
C LYS A 48 2.11 -9.44 10.55
N ALA A 49 3.09 -10.32 10.67
CA ALA A 49 4.24 -10.14 11.56
C ALA A 49 5.10 -8.91 11.22
N ALA A 50 5.10 -8.46 9.96
CA ALA A 50 5.81 -7.27 9.51
C ALA A 50 4.91 -6.02 9.47
N GLY A 51 3.60 -6.14 9.74
CA GLY A 51 2.69 -5.00 9.68
C GLY A 51 2.43 -4.47 8.26
N ILE A 52 2.50 -5.35 7.25
CA ILE A 52 2.33 -4.98 5.84
C ILE A 52 1.36 -5.92 5.11
N GLU A 53 0.56 -5.34 4.23
CA GLU A 53 -0.41 -6.01 3.36
C GLU A 53 -0.18 -5.55 1.91
N LEU A 54 -0.13 -6.52 0.99
CA LEU A 54 -0.02 -6.29 -0.44
C LEU A 54 -1.35 -6.64 -1.10
N THR A 55 -1.90 -5.72 -1.89
CA THR A 55 -3.13 -5.92 -2.66
C THR A 55 -2.80 -6.11 -4.12
N PHE A 56 -3.28 -7.20 -4.70
CA PHE A 56 -3.15 -7.51 -6.11
C PHE A 56 -4.51 -7.46 -6.78
N SER A 57 -4.59 -6.85 -7.97
CA SER A 57 -5.81 -6.83 -8.77
C SER A 57 -5.62 -7.58 -10.09
N ASP A 58 -6.70 -8.11 -10.64
CA ASP A 58 -6.71 -8.65 -12.01
C ASP A 58 -6.40 -7.54 -13.01
N SER A 59 -5.43 -7.77 -13.91
CA SER A 59 -5.01 -6.80 -14.91
C SER A 59 -6.17 -6.28 -15.78
N VAL A 60 -7.20 -7.10 -16.03
CA VAL A 60 -8.35 -6.69 -16.85
C VAL A 60 -9.34 -5.78 -16.11
N SER A 61 -9.26 -5.72 -14.78
CA SER A 61 -10.09 -4.84 -13.95
C SER A 61 -9.46 -3.46 -13.71
N LEU A 62 -8.20 -3.27 -14.11
CA LEU A 62 -7.50 -2.00 -13.94
C LEU A 62 -8.10 -0.94 -14.86
N LYS A 63 -8.65 0.13 -14.28
CA LYS A 63 -9.29 1.22 -15.04
C LYS A 63 -8.33 1.96 -15.95
N PHE A 64 -7.09 2.15 -15.52
CA PHE A 64 -6.07 2.90 -16.24
C PHE A 64 -4.73 2.19 -16.13
N SER A 65 -4.43 1.33 -17.09
CA SER A 65 -3.12 0.68 -17.14
C SER A 65 -2.10 1.55 -17.89
N GLU A 66 -0.94 1.76 -17.28
CA GLU A 66 0.19 2.43 -17.92
C GLU A 66 0.93 1.52 -18.93
N ARG A 67 0.66 0.22 -18.93
CA ARG A 67 1.29 -0.76 -19.83
C ARG A 67 0.39 -1.95 -20.18
N ALA A 68 0.76 -2.71 -21.19
CA ALA A 68 0.13 -4.00 -21.46
C ALA A 68 0.61 -5.04 -20.43
N TYR A 69 -0.31 -5.91 -20.00
CA TYR A 69 -0.01 -7.03 -19.13
C TYR A 69 -0.33 -8.36 -19.83
N PRO A 70 0.34 -9.46 -19.46
CA PRO A 70 -0.09 -10.79 -19.86
C PRO A 70 -1.52 -11.09 -19.39
N ASP A 71 -2.22 -11.92 -20.15
CA ASP A 71 -3.57 -12.37 -19.80
C ASP A 71 -3.64 -12.95 -18.39
N LYS A 72 -4.65 -12.53 -17.62
CA LYS A 72 -4.94 -13.01 -16.24
C LYS A 72 -3.80 -12.78 -15.25
N SER A 73 -2.99 -11.75 -15.47
CA SER A 73 -1.93 -11.39 -14.53
C SER A 73 -2.49 -10.64 -13.31
N LEU A 74 -1.85 -10.84 -12.16
CA LEU A 74 -2.21 -10.18 -10.91
C LEU A 74 -1.20 -9.08 -10.62
N VAL A 75 -1.66 -7.84 -10.66
CA VAL A 75 -0.84 -6.62 -10.57
C VAL A 75 -0.86 -6.09 -9.14
N LEU A 76 0.31 -5.80 -8.56
CA LEU A 76 0.42 -5.14 -7.26
C LEU A 76 -0.10 -3.70 -7.37
N VAL A 77 -1.29 -3.43 -6.81
CA VAL A 77 -1.95 -2.12 -6.94
C VAL A 77 -1.90 -1.28 -5.68
N ASN A 78 -1.62 -1.88 -4.52
CA ASN A 78 -1.59 -1.18 -3.25
C ASN A 78 -0.70 -1.90 -2.23
N VAL A 79 0.03 -1.10 -1.45
CA VAL A 79 0.77 -1.52 -0.27
C VAL A 79 0.18 -0.79 0.94
N ARG A 80 -0.24 -1.54 1.96
CA ARG A 80 -0.78 -1.01 3.21
C ARG A 80 0.14 -1.34 4.37
N TYR A 81 0.39 -0.34 5.21
CA TYR A 81 1.24 -0.40 6.39
C TYR A 81 0.40 -0.11 7.64
N TYR A 82 0.68 -0.85 8.72
CA TYR A 82 -0.05 -0.75 9.99
C TYR A 82 0.83 -0.15 11.07
N GLY A 83 0.36 0.95 11.68
CA GLY A 83 1.04 1.71 12.73
C GLY A 83 0.67 1.30 14.15
N GLU A 84 -0.30 0.41 14.29
CA GLU A 84 -0.75 -0.16 15.55
C GLU A 84 -1.16 -1.62 15.36
N LYS A 85 -1.34 -2.35 16.47
CA LYS A 85 -1.74 -3.75 16.42
C LYS A 85 -3.23 -3.87 16.13
N ILE A 86 -3.60 -4.07 14.87
CA ILE A 86 -4.98 -4.26 14.41
C ILE A 86 -5.10 -5.61 13.70
N GLN A 87 -6.16 -6.38 13.96
CA GLN A 87 -6.51 -7.60 13.19
C GLN A 87 -5.36 -8.63 13.07
N GLY A 88 -4.49 -8.67 14.08
CA GLY A 88 -3.31 -9.54 14.13
C GLY A 88 -2.07 -9.02 13.39
N PHE A 89 -2.11 -7.83 12.81
CA PHE A 89 -0.92 -7.16 12.28
C PHE A 89 -0.06 -6.62 13.43
N SER A 90 1.26 -6.72 13.27
CA SER A 90 2.24 -6.02 14.08
C SER A 90 2.43 -4.60 13.56
N ILE A 91 3.13 -3.76 14.33
CA ILE A 91 3.48 -2.41 13.90
C ILE A 91 4.60 -2.52 12.87
N PHE A 92 4.40 -1.95 11.68
CA PHE A 92 5.43 -1.85 10.66
C PHE A 92 6.61 -1.01 11.15
N GLN A 93 7.83 -1.52 10.96
CA GLN A 93 9.07 -0.93 11.47
C GLN A 93 9.94 -0.28 10.39
N GLY A 94 9.52 -0.36 9.12
CA GLY A 94 10.24 0.29 8.02
C GLY A 94 9.88 1.77 7.89
N ASP A 95 10.55 2.43 6.96
CA ASP A 95 10.24 3.81 6.60
C ASP A 95 8.94 3.88 5.81
N LEU A 96 8.16 4.92 6.08
CA LEU A 96 6.94 5.21 5.34
C LEU A 96 7.23 6.22 4.23
N PRO A 97 6.53 6.13 3.09
CA PRO A 97 6.74 7.02 1.98
C PRO A 97 6.34 8.47 2.31
N TYR A 98 6.89 9.41 1.55
CA TYR A 98 6.55 10.84 1.61
C TYR A 98 6.81 11.54 2.96
N GLY A 99 7.74 11.01 3.75
CA GLY A 99 8.09 11.59 5.07
C GLY A 99 6.98 11.44 6.11
N ILE A 100 6.04 10.53 5.87
CA ILE A 100 4.98 10.19 6.81
C ILE A 100 5.59 9.38 7.96
N ALA A 101 5.04 9.50 9.16
CA ALA A 101 5.43 8.69 10.30
C ALA A 101 4.17 8.32 11.09
N PHE A 102 4.10 7.08 11.57
CA PHE A 102 3.01 6.66 12.45
C PHE A 102 2.96 7.51 13.72
N GLY A 103 1.75 7.74 14.23
CA GLY A 103 1.54 8.57 15.42
C GLY A 103 1.58 10.09 15.18
N ARG A 104 2.00 10.55 13.98
CA ARG A 104 1.95 11.97 13.61
C ARG A 104 0.51 12.47 13.59
N LYS A 105 0.28 13.70 14.04
CA LYS A 105 -1.05 14.31 14.06
C LYS A 105 -1.53 14.69 12.67
N LYS A 106 -2.85 14.61 12.46
CA LYS A 106 -3.53 15.00 11.23
C LYS A 106 -3.17 16.41 10.78
N ALA A 107 -3.12 17.37 11.70
CA ALA A 107 -2.73 18.75 11.40
C ALA A 107 -1.31 18.85 10.78
N ASP A 108 -0.34 18.14 11.35
CA ASP A 108 1.03 18.13 10.83
C ASP A 108 1.11 17.44 9.46
N LEU A 109 0.27 16.43 9.23
CA LEU A 109 0.17 15.75 7.94
C LEU A 109 -0.48 16.61 6.86
N LEU A 110 -1.45 17.46 7.22
CA LEU A 110 -2.02 18.45 6.29
C LEU A 110 -0.98 19.50 5.90
N LEU A 111 -0.13 19.94 6.85
CA LEU A 111 0.99 20.83 6.54
C LEU A 111 2.04 20.16 5.63
N LEU A 112 2.30 18.86 5.82
CA LEU A 112 3.27 18.10 5.03
C LEU A 112 2.74 17.76 3.62
N LEU A 113 1.49 17.31 3.53
CA LEU A 113 0.92 16.71 2.32
C LEU A 113 0.06 17.69 1.51
N GLY A 114 -0.35 18.81 2.11
CA GLY A 114 -1.34 19.73 1.56
C GLY A 114 -2.77 19.24 1.77
N GLU A 115 -3.72 19.91 1.12
CA GLU A 115 -5.14 19.55 1.18
C GLU A 115 -5.41 18.18 0.54
N PRO A 116 -6.21 17.32 1.17
CA PRO A 116 -6.61 16.04 0.60
C PRO A 116 -7.55 16.23 -0.57
N GLU A 117 -7.41 15.39 -1.59
CA GLU A 117 -8.36 15.30 -2.70
C GLU A 117 -9.72 14.76 -2.23
N TRP A 118 -9.70 13.87 -1.23
CA TRP A 118 -10.91 13.27 -0.69
C TRP A 118 -10.80 13.03 0.82
N LYS A 119 -11.94 13.12 1.49
CA LYS A 119 -12.12 12.78 2.91
C LYS A 119 -13.45 12.09 3.11
N ASN A 120 -13.50 11.11 4.01
CA ASN A 120 -14.79 10.60 4.49
C ASN A 120 -15.51 11.65 5.35
N PRO A 121 -16.83 11.52 5.58
CA PRO A 121 -17.60 12.49 6.37
C PRO A 121 -17.02 12.74 7.77
N GLU A 122 -16.53 11.70 8.42
CA GLU A 122 -15.92 11.77 9.76
C GLU A 122 -14.48 12.31 9.75
N GLN A 123 -13.90 12.48 8.56
CA GLN A 123 -12.50 12.91 8.35
C GLN A 123 -11.46 12.06 9.10
N SER A 124 -11.81 10.80 9.41
CA SER A 124 -10.91 9.78 9.94
C SER A 124 -10.13 9.06 8.84
N ARG A 125 -10.49 9.26 7.57
CA ARG A 125 -9.80 8.77 6.39
C ARG A 125 -9.62 9.90 5.38
N LEU A 126 -8.38 10.16 5.03
CA LEU A 126 -8.00 11.19 4.08
C LEU A 126 -7.23 10.57 2.92
N ARG A 127 -7.37 11.17 1.73
CA ARG A 127 -6.74 10.70 0.50
C ARG A 127 -6.11 11.83 -0.29
N TRP A 128 -4.93 11.57 -0.83
CA TRP A 128 -4.19 12.46 -1.73
C TRP A 128 -3.80 11.73 -3.00
N ILE A 129 -3.56 12.50 -4.06
CA ILE A 129 -2.75 12.08 -5.21
C ILE A 129 -1.38 12.76 -5.07
N ARG A 130 -0.30 11.97 -5.09
CA ARG A 130 1.08 12.43 -4.92
C ARG A 130 1.95 11.82 -6.01
N GLY A 131 2.21 12.60 -7.06
CA GLY A 131 2.83 12.07 -8.27
C GLY A 131 1.94 10.99 -8.88
N ASN A 132 2.51 9.82 -9.15
CA ASN A 132 1.78 8.67 -9.71
C ASN A 132 1.18 7.75 -8.64
N HIS A 133 1.05 8.20 -7.39
CA HIS A 133 0.50 7.39 -6.32
C HIS A 133 -0.72 8.02 -5.65
N ARG A 134 -1.66 7.16 -5.29
CA ARG A 134 -2.77 7.47 -4.40
C ARG A 134 -2.37 7.10 -2.98
N VAL A 135 -2.40 8.07 -2.08
CA VAL A 135 -2.03 7.91 -0.67
C VAL A 135 -3.28 8.04 0.20
N HIS A 136 -3.59 7.00 0.98
CA HIS A 136 -4.65 7.03 1.98
C HIS A 136 -4.05 6.97 3.39
N LEU A 137 -4.57 7.82 4.28
CA LEU A 137 -4.24 7.80 5.69
C LEU A 137 -5.51 7.54 6.50
N THR A 138 -5.44 6.63 7.46
CA THR A 138 -6.47 6.43 8.49
C THR A 138 -5.95 6.93 9.82
N PHE A 139 -6.81 7.64 10.54
CA PHE A 139 -6.51 8.26 11.82
C PHE A 139 -7.30 7.58 12.94
N ASP A 140 -6.71 7.53 14.14
CA ASP A 140 -7.39 7.16 15.37
C ASP A 140 -8.26 8.32 15.91
N ASP A 141 -8.95 8.09 17.03
CA ASP A 141 -9.79 9.09 17.70
C ASP A 141 -8.99 10.27 18.27
N ASN A 142 -7.66 10.16 18.34
CA ASN A 142 -6.75 11.23 18.74
C ASN A 142 -6.13 11.92 17.52
N ASP A 143 -6.66 11.74 16.32
CA ASP A 143 -6.15 12.28 15.07
C ASP A 143 -4.70 11.91 14.76
N LYS A 144 -4.23 10.75 15.24
CA LYS A 144 -2.91 10.21 14.91
C LYS A 144 -3.04 9.20 13.77
N VAL A 145 -2.11 9.27 12.81
CA VAL A 145 -2.10 8.30 11.70
C VAL A 145 -1.73 6.91 12.19
N ILE A 146 -2.58 5.93 11.86
CA ILE A 146 -2.46 4.53 12.28
C ILE A 146 -2.43 3.54 11.11
N ILE A 147 -2.88 3.95 9.93
CA ILE A 147 -2.75 3.15 8.70
C ILE A 147 -2.33 4.08 7.57
N VAL A 148 -1.33 3.63 6.80
CA VAL A 148 -0.93 4.27 5.55
C VAL A 148 -1.15 3.28 4.42
N SER A 149 -1.73 3.71 3.31
CA SER A 149 -1.82 2.89 2.11
C SER A 149 -1.37 3.70 0.90
N VAL A 150 -0.47 3.14 0.11
CA VAL A 150 0.02 3.74 -1.14
C VAL A 150 -0.29 2.78 -2.27
N GLY A 151 -0.98 3.28 -3.28
CA GLY A 151 -1.37 2.49 -4.44
C GLY A 151 -1.29 3.28 -5.74
N LEU A 152 -1.62 2.59 -6.83
CA LEU A 152 -1.74 3.20 -8.15
C LEU A 152 -2.81 4.32 -8.16
N PRO A 153 -2.73 5.30 -9.08
CA PRO A 153 -3.44 6.57 -8.96
C PRO A 153 -4.94 6.50 -9.34
N PHE A 154 -5.47 5.31 -9.65
CA PHE A 154 -6.81 5.11 -10.24
C PHE A 154 -7.84 4.42 -9.34
#